data_AF-A0A813ATW4-F1
#
_entry.id   AF-A0A813ATW4-F1
#
_cell.length_a   1.000
_cell.length_b   1.000
_cell.length_c   1.000
_cell.angle_alpha   90.00
_cell.angle_beta   90.00
_cell.angle_gamma   90.00
#
_symmetry.space_group_name_H-M   'P 1'
#
loop_
_entity.id
_entity.type
_entity.pdbx_description
1 polymer ?
#
loop_
_entity_poly.entity_id
_entity_poly.type
_entity_poly.pdbx_seq_one_letter_code
_entity_poly.pdbx_strand_id
1 'polypeptide(L)'
;VIDPDLDRIAVLGKGKFHNAARALHRFVHREGKTLPIPISTTPLTIRKKGGGCMDVNYPILRLSDWMKFILGEAGGQFLLAGHHTWDTAGFSKVFERFWPNFRSADPSHDIYTRKSVNQRCYTIPLCLHGDEGRGLAKVPVMITNFQCVVPWMGEDHVNTHGPRRSEHSFATRLLHSILPASCYAPNDITIDGIHSAIAEELIELFENGLTVQVGDKQITVFVALIATKGDWPYVRKAYHLQTGFASTRICHLCPGDEWWDCGPASQLRTYEGANPSPFKRKFSPLRSVPGGANPNRIQPDIMHCMNLGFGKDLCASSILLLCCLGEFPGSSIKTQLDDAYNQFHSWCRQSGKTSSLKCFELKTFKVTSQPGCGFAPKFQIRA
;
A
#
# COMPACT_ATOMS: atom_id res chain seq x y z
N VAL A 1 6.51 18.30 18.50
CA VAL A 1 7.03 19.43 17.71
C VAL A 1 6.43 19.29 16.33
N ILE A 2 5.56 20.21 15.92
CA ILE A 2 5.04 20.24 14.53
C ILE A 2 6.16 20.83 13.67
N ASP A 3 6.47 20.19 12.56
CA ASP A 3 7.45 20.70 11.60
C ASP A 3 6.98 22.08 11.08
N PRO A 4 7.77 23.15 11.25
CA PRO A 4 7.37 24.49 10.84
C PRO A 4 7.10 24.59 9.32
N ASP A 5 7.71 23.74 8.50
CA ASP A 5 7.41 23.67 7.08
C ASP A 5 6.05 23.00 6.82
N LEU A 6 5.65 21.99 7.63
CA LEU A 6 4.31 21.41 7.55
C LEU A 6 3.24 22.44 7.95
N ASP A 7 3.49 23.27 8.95
CA ASP A 7 2.57 24.36 9.32
C ASP A 7 2.46 25.41 8.21
N ARG A 8 3.58 25.78 7.57
CA ARG A 8 3.57 26.67 6.40
C ARG A 8 2.78 26.05 5.24
N ILE A 9 2.99 24.78 4.92
CA ILE A 9 2.23 24.05 3.90
C ILE A 9 0.73 24.04 4.24
N ALA A 10 0.38 23.77 5.50
CA ALA A 10 -1.01 23.79 5.96
C ALA A 10 -1.64 25.18 5.81
N VAL A 11 -0.91 26.26 6.10
CA VAL A 11 -1.36 27.64 5.89
C VAL A 11 -1.57 27.94 4.40
N LEU A 12 -0.67 27.50 3.51
CA LEU A 12 -0.84 27.66 2.06
C LEU A 12 -2.11 26.95 1.56
N GLY A 13 -2.46 25.82 2.18
CA GLY A 13 -3.70 25.08 1.89
C GLY A 13 -4.99 25.76 2.36
N LYS A 14 -4.93 26.68 3.33
CA LYS A 14 -6.10 27.44 3.84
C LYS A 14 -6.55 28.56 2.89
N GLY A 15 -5.75 28.91 1.88
CA GLY A 15 -6.09 29.92 0.89
C GLY A 15 -7.18 29.47 -0.10
N LYS A 16 -7.45 30.28 -1.14
CA LYS A 16 -8.38 29.89 -2.22
C LYS A 16 -7.89 28.58 -2.85
N PHE A 17 -8.74 27.54 -2.84
CA PHE A 17 -8.39 26.19 -3.29
C PHE A 17 -7.73 26.13 -4.69
N HIS A 18 -8.21 26.93 -5.65
CA HIS A 18 -7.63 26.98 -7.01
C HIS A 18 -6.20 27.51 -7.07
N ASN A 19 -5.74 28.21 -6.02
CA ASN A 19 -4.37 28.71 -5.91
C ASN A 19 -3.47 27.81 -5.06
N ALA A 20 -4.03 26.82 -4.34
CA ALA A 20 -3.28 26.01 -3.39
C ALA A 20 -2.10 25.28 -4.05
N ALA A 21 -2.32 24.63 -5.20
CA ALA A 21 -1.26 23.95 -5.95
C ALA A 21 -0.15 24.91 -6.40
N ARG A 22 -0.53 26.09 -6.93
CA ARG A 22 0.42 27.12 -7.38
C ARG A 22 1.20 27.73 -6.21
N ALA A 23 0.57 27.88 -5.05
CA ALA A 23 1.18 28.41 -3.85
C ALA A 23 2.17 27.39 -3.25
N LEU A 24 1.78 26.12 -3.17
CA LEU A 24 2.66 25.03 -2.76
C LEU A 24 3.88 24.91 -3.68
N HIS A 25 3.67 24.89 -5.00
CA HIS A 25 4.75 24.85 -5.98
C HIS A 25 5.73 26.02 -5.79
N ARG A 26 5.22 27.25 -5.65
CA ARG A 26 6.08 28.42 -5.41
C ARG A 26 6.87 28.31 -4.10
N PHE A 27 6.24 27.83 -3.03
CA PHE A 27 6.93 27.60 -1.75
C PHE A 27 8.05 26.57 -1.89
N VAL A 28 7.75 25.39 -2.44
CA VAL A 28 8.72 24.30 -2.59
C VAL A 28 9.93 24.75 -3.41
N HIS A 29 9.72 25.43 -4.54
CA HIS A 29 10.81 25.89 -5.39
C HIS A 29 11.59 27.08 -4.81
N ARG A 30 10.90 28.07 -4.22
CA ARG A 30 11.56 29.26 -3.66
C ARG A 30 12.44 28.91 -2.45
N GLU A 31 12.00 27.98 -1.63
CA GLU A 31 12.71 27.57 -0.42
C GLU A 31 13.68 26.40 -0.68
N GLY A 32 13.89 26.00 -1.94
CA GLY A 32 14.83 24.93 -2.32
C GLY A 32 14.47 23.55 -1.76
N LYS A 33 13.19 23.27 -1.54
CA LYS A 33 12.69 22.01 -0.94
C LYS A 33 12.48 20.89 -1.97
N THR A 34 13.21 20.95 -3.09
CA THR A 34 13.17 19.95 -4.16
C THR A 34 14.36 19.01 -4.03
N LEU A 35 14.14 17.72 -4.28
CA LEU A 35 15.24 16.78 -4.48
C LEU A 35 15.69 16.83 -5.95
N PRO A 36 16.99 16.72 -6.25
CA PRO A 36 17.53 16.79 -7.61
C PRO A 36 17.33 15.49 -8.40
N ILE A 37 16.13 14.90 -8.33
CA ILE A 37 15.82 13.64 -9.00
C ILE A 37 15.23 13.96 -10.38
N PRO A 38 15.83 13.44 -11.47
CA PRO A 38 15.31 13.64 -12.81
C PRO A 38 13.86 13.14 -12.95
N ILE A 39 13.01 13.96 -13.57
CA ILE A 39 11.69 13.52 -14.02
C ILE A 39 11.87 12.90 -15.41
N SER A 40 11.82 11.57 -15.44
CA SER A 40 11.83 10.80 -16.68
C SER A 40 10.42 10.78 -17.31
N THR A 41 10.30 10.32 -18.55
CA THR A 41 9.00 10.11 -19.19
C THR A 41 8.87 8.71 -19.77
N THR A 42 7.65 8.18 -19.82
CA THR A 42 7.31 6.95 -20.53
C THR A 42 6.16 7.19 -21.52
N PRO A 43 6.21 6.63 -22.75
CA PRO A 43 5.11 6.77 -23.70
C PRO A 43 3.87 6.05 -23.19
N LEU A 44 2.76 6.77 -23.07
CA LEU A 44 1.45 6.24 -22.68
C LEU A 44 0.35 6.71 -23.60
N THR A 45 -0.62 5.84 -23.86
CA THR A 45 -1.92 6.25 -24.39
C THR A 45 -2.84 6.63 -23.23
N ILE A 46 -3.29 7.89 -23.16
CA ILE A 46 -4.22 8.42 -22.15
C ILE A 46 -5.55 8.82 -22.76
N ARG A 47 -6.62 8.79 -21.95
CA ARG A 47 -7.93 9.37 -22.31
C ARG A 47 -7.88 10.90 -22.27
N LYS A 48 -8.41 11.54 -23.31
CA LYS A 48 -8.56 13.00 -23.38
C LYS A 48 -9.80 13.47 -22.63
N LYS A 49 -9.74 14.68 -22.09
CA LYS A 49 -10.93 15.41 -21.64
C LYS A 49 -11.80 15.74 -22.87
N GLY A 50 -13.04 15.27 -22.89
CA GLY A 50 -13.94 15.42 -24.03
C GLY A 50 -14.06 14.18 -24.94
N GLY A 51 -13.34 13.09 -24.63
CA GLY A 51 -13.42 11.83 -25.37
C GLY A 51 -12.23 11.56 -26.28
N GLY A 52 -12.05 10.29 -26.66
CA GLY A 52 -10.89 9.81 -27.42
C GLY A 52 -9.63 9.60 -26.59
N CYS A 53 -8.55 9.19 -27.27
CA CYS A 53 -7.23 8.96 -26.67
C CYS A 53 -6.14 9.81 -27.34
N MET A 54 -5.02 10.00 -26.65
CA MET A 54 -3.76 10.50 -27.21
C MET A 54 -2.58 9.78 -26.60
N ASP A 55 -1.50 9.70 -27.37
CA ASP A 55 -0.21 9.32 -26.86
C ASP A 55 0.50 10.53 -26.25
N VAL A 56 1.12 10.33 -25.10
CA VAL A 56 1.87 11.32 -24.34
C VAL A 56 3.13 10.71 -23.78
N ASN A 57 4.16 11.53 -23.59
CA ASN A 57 5.30 11.18 -22.77
C ASN A 57 4.95 11.53 -21.32
N TYR A 58 4.44 10.55 -20.57
CA TYR A 58 3.94 10.76 -19.22
C TYR A 58 5.07 10.81 -18.20
N PRO A 59 5.07 11.79 -17.28
CA PRO A 59 6.15 11.94 -16.30
C PRO A 59 6.15 10.80 -15.28
N ILE A 60 7.34 10.27 -15.02
CA ILE A 60 7.60 9.22 -14.04
C ILE A 60 8.89 9.54 -13.27
N LEU A 61 8.97 9.03 -12.05
CA LEU A 61 10.19 9.01 -11.24
C LEU A 61 10.71 7.59 -11.19
N ARG A 62 11.78 7.36 -11.92
CA ARG A 62 12.41 6.05 -12.06
C ARG A 62 13.04 5.59 -10.75
N LEU A 63 12.93 4.31 -10.43
CA LEU A 63 13.59 3.75 -9.25
C LEU A 63 15.11 3.90 -9.37
N SER A 64 15.66 3.70 -10.57
CA SER A 64 17.08 3.88 -10.82
C SER A 64 17.55 5.30 -10.53
N ASP A 65 16.74 6.33 -10.84
CA ASP A 65 17.05 7.73 -10.57
C ASP A 65 16.96 8.06 -9.07
N TRP A 66 15.96 7.51 -8.36
CA TRP A 66 15.93 7.55 -6.90
C TRP A 66 17.18 6.92 -6.28
N MET A 67 17.58 5.73 -6.76
CA MET A 67 18.73 5.01 -6.23
C MET A 67 20.05 5.75 -6.48
N LYS A 68 20.25 6.34 -7.67
CA LYS A 68 21.44 7.17 -7.95
C LYS A 68 21.57 8.32 -6.95
N PHE A 69 20.48 9.05 -6.74
CA PHE A 69 20.46 10.15 -5.77
C PHE A 69 20.69 9.64 -4.34
N ILE A 70 19.96 8.61 -3.90
CA ILE A 70 20.01 8.14 -2.51
C ILE A 70 21.39 7.55 -2.20
N LEU A 71 21.90 6.68 -3.06
CA LEU A 71 23.16 5.97 -2.82
C LEU A 71 24.39 6.84 -3.10
N GLY A 72 24.31 7.77 -4.05
CA GLY A 72 25.41 8.65 -4.44
C GLY A 72 25.51 9.93 -3.61
N GLU A 73 24.37 10.57 -3.31
CA GLU A 73 24.34 11.91 -2.69
C GLU A 73 23.70 11.91 -1.29
N ALA A 74 22.63 11.14 -1.06
CA ALA A 74 21.89 11.16 0.20
C ALA A 74 22.42 10.18 1.27
N GLY A 75 23.53 9.49 1.00
CA GLY A 75 24.23 8.63 1.94
C GLY A 75 23.78 7.17 2.00
N GLY A 76 22.68 6.78 1.34
CA GLY A 76 22.27 5.38 1.15
C GLY A 76 21.33 4.77 2.20
N GLN A 77 21.22 5.35 3.40
CA GLN A 77 20.54 4.75 4.55
C GLN A 77 19.09 4.33 4.28
N PHE A 78 18.38 5.10 3.45
CA PHE A 78 17.00 4.80 3.09
C PHE A 78 16.83 3.43 2.41
N LEU A 79 17.78 3.06 1.55
CA LEU A 79 17.77 1.82 0.78
C LEU A 79 18.59 0.71 1.45
N LEU A 80 19.54 1.07 2.31
CA LEU A 80 20.55 0.17 2.88
C LEU A 80 20.34 -0.07 4.38
N ALA A 81 19.07 -0.14 4.81
CA ALA A 81 18.71 -0.50 6.18
C ALA A 81 19.38 0.36 7.26
N GLY A 82 19.53 1.67 7.02
CA GLY A 82 20.18 2.59 7.95
C GLY A 82 21.69 2.73 7.83
N HIS A 83 22.32 1.92 6.98
CA HIS A 83 23.75 2.00 6.74
C HIS A 83 24.08 2.96 5.61
N HIS A 84 25.26 3.58 5.72
CA HIS A 84 25.77 4.40 4.65
C HIS A 84 26.24 3.56 3.46
N THR A 85 26.24 4.13 2.25
CA THR A 85 26.70 3.41 1.05
C THR A 85 28.13 2.90 1.17
N TRP A 86 29.02 3.63 1.86
CA TRP A 86 30.41 3.18 2.09
C TRP A 86 30.54 2.07 3.15
N ASP A 87 29.50 1.82 3.96
CA ASP A 87 29.45 0.74 4.96
C ASP A 87 28.95 -0.56 4.32
N THR A 88 29.73 -1.07 3.36
CA THR A 88 29.39 -2.30 2.64
C THR A 88 29.28 -3.51 3.56
N ALA A 89 30.10 -3.58 4.60
CA ALA A 89 30.05 -4.66 5.58
C ALA A 89 28.77 -4.61 6.44
N GLY A 90 28.28 -3.40 6.76
CA GLY A 90 27.06 -3.20 7.54
C GLY A 90 25.81 -3.68 6.81
N PHE A 91 25.46 -3.05 5.68
CA PHE A 91 24.23 -3.40 4.98
C PHE A 91 24.27 -4.81 4.38
N SER A 92 25.45 -5.29 3.96
CA SER A 92 25.54 -6.63 3.37
C SER A 92 25.21 -7.72 4.38
N LYS A 93 25.62 -7.55 5.65
CA LYS A 93 25.25 -8.45 6.74
C LYS A 93 23.75 -8.45 7.01
N VAL A 94 23.07 -7.30 6.87
CA VAL A 94 21.61 -7.23 7.00
C VAL A 94 20.94 -8.07 5.91
N PHE A 95 21.34 -7.90 4.65
CA PHE A 95 20.76 -8.67 3.55
C PHE A 95 21.16 -10.15 3.56
N GLU A 96 22.36 -10.46 4.04
CA GLU A 96 22.82 -11.84 4.30
C GLU A 96 21.89 -12.57 5.29
N ARG A 97 21.38 -11.88 6.32
CA ARG A 97 20.38 -12.44 7.25
C ARG A 97 18.97 -12.43 6.67
N PHE A 98 18.59 -11.37 5.97
CA PHE A 98 17.24 -11.18 5.45
C PHE A 98 16.83 -12.31 4.50
N TRP A 99 17.64 -12.62 3.50
CA TRP A 99 17.25 -13.56 2.44
C TRP A 99 17.05 -15.00 2.93
N PRO A 100 17.91 -15.58 3.79
CA PRO A 100 17.63 -16.88 4.42
C PRO A 100 16.32 -16.88 5.22
N ASN A 101 16.03 -15.83 5.99
CA ASN A 101 14.78 -15.72 6.76
C ASN A 101 13.56 -15.60 5.84
N PHE A 102 13.66 -14.80 4.78
CA PHE A 102 12.61 -14.67 3.78
C PHE A 102 12.34 -16.00 3.05
N ARG A 103 13.35 -16.86 2.89
CA ARG A 103 13.19 -18.19 2.26
C ARG A 103 12.21 -19.08 3.01
N SER A 104 12.11 -18.94 4.33
CA SER A 104 11.14 -19.65 5.15
C SER A 104 9.70 -19.21 4.87
N ALA A 105 9.50 -17.94 4.48
CA ALA A 105 8.19 -17.40 4.12
C ALA A 105 7.83 -17.68 2.66
N ASP A 106 8.81 -17.58 1.75
CA ASP A 106 8.61 -17.81 0.32
C ASP A 106 9.84 -18.47 -0.31
N PRO A 107 9.94 -19.81 -0.28
CA PRO A 107 11.08 -20.53 -0.85
C PRO A 107 11.09 -20.52 -2.37
N SER A 108 9.97 -20.14 -3.01
CA SER A 108 9.77 -20.16 -4.47
C SER A 108 10.21 -18.87 -5.17
N HIS A 109 10.82 -17.93 -4.45
CA HIS A 109 11.23 -16.65 -5.04
C HIS A 109 12.42 -16.83 -5.99
N ASP A 110 12.37 -16.17 -7.14
CA ASP A 110 13.40 -16.24 -8.19
C ASP A 110 14.79 -15.78 -7.73
N ILE A 111 14.90 -15.16 -6.54
CA ILE A 111 16.17 -14.70 -6.02
C ILE A 111 17.07 -15.87 -5.60
N TYR A 112 16.49 -17.00 -5.20
CA TYR A 112 17.26 -18.18 -4.77
C TYR A 112 17.82 -18.99 -5.95
N THR A 113 17.24 -18.83 -7.13
CA THR A 113 17.66 -19.52 -8.36
C THR A 113 18.49 -18.63 -9.27
N ARG A 114 18.23 -17.31 -9.28
CA ARG A 114 18.87 -16.37 -10.21
C ARG A 114 19.96 -15.50 -9.61
N LYS A 115 20.10 -15.46 -8.28
CA LYS A 115 21.15 -14.69 -7.60
C LYS A 115 22.02 -15.56 -6.73
N SER A 116 23.33 -15.38 -6.86
CA SER A 116 24.30 -16.04 -5.99
C SER A 116 24.12 -15.57 -4.53
N VAL A 117 24.68 -16.33 -3.58
CA VAL A 117 24.72 -15.92 -2.16
C VAL A 117 25.32 -14.52 -2.03
N ASN A 118 26.44 -14.26 -2.70
CA ASN A 118 27.14 -12.98 -2.66
C ASN A 118 26.29 -11.84 -3.23
N GLN A 119 25.59 -12.05 -4.35
CA GLN A 119 24.71 -11.04 -4.93
C GLN A 119 23.53 -10.72 -4.02
N ARG A 120 22.97 -11.72 -3.32
CA ARG A 120 21.87 -11.54 -2.37
C ARG A 120 22.25 -10.59 -1.23
N CYS A 121 23.50 -10.62 -0.76
CA CYS A 121 24.01 -9.67 0.24
C CYS A 121 24.03 -8.21 -0.27
N TYR A 122 23.83 -7.96 -1.56
CA TYR A 122 23.73 -6.63 -2.15
C TYR A 122 22.36 -6.40 -2.82
N THR A 123 21.38 -7.27 -2.58
CA THR A 123 20.04 -7.15 -3.17
C THR A 123 19.06 -6.57 -2.16
N ILE A 124 18.54 -5.39 -2.47
CA ILE A 124 17.57 -4.65 -1.64
C ILE A 124 16.18 -5.29 -1.84
N PRO A 125 15.52 -5.77 -0.77
CA PRO A 125 14.15 -6.24 -0.84
C PRO A 125 13.17 -5.07 -0.88
N LEU A 126 12.38 -4.97 -1.96
CA LEU A 126 11.36 -3.93 -2.15
C LEU A 126 9.97 -4.53 -2.32
N CYS A 127 8.97 -3.76 -1.90
CA CYS A 127 7.59 -3.93 -2.32
C CYS A 127 7.21 -2.85 -3.34
N LEU A 128 6.37 -3.20 -4.31
CA LEU A 128 5.61 -2.20 -5.06
C LEU A 128 4.34 -1.90 -4.26
N HIS A 129 3.96 -0.64 -4.16
CA HIS A 129 2.72 -0.23 -3.52
C HIS A 129 1.88 0.58 -4.50
N GLY A 130 0.62 0.21 -4.69
CA GLY A 130 -0.36 1.04 -5.39
C GLY A 130 -1.61 1.29 -4.56
N ASP A 131 -2.23 2.45 -4.78
CA ASP A 131 -3.49 2.82 -4.17
C ASP A 131 -4.32 3.62 -5.17
N GLU A 132 -5.59 3.25 -5.33
CA GLU A 132 -6.58 3.96 -6.14
C GLU A 132 -7.59 4.71 -5.26
N GLY A 133 -7.06 5.64 -4.48
CA GLY A 133 -7.84 6.47 -3.58
C GLY A 133 -8.57 7.64 -4.26
N ARG A 134 -9.50 8.24 -3.52
CA ARG A 134 -10.09 9.54 -3.85
C ARG A 134 -9.56 10.58 -2.88
N GLY A 135 -8.86 11.59 -3.41
CA GLY A 135 -8.44 12.74 -2.61
C GLY A 135 -9.61 13.63 -2.20
N LEU A 136 -9.33 14.74 -1.52
CA LEU A 136 -10.34 15.75 -1.11
C LEU A 136 -11.16 16.30 -2.30
N ALA A 137 -10.56 16.31 -3.49
CA ALA A 137 -11.24 16.69 -4.73
C ALA A 137 -12.27 15.65 -5.23
N LYS A 138 -12.40 14.49 -4.55
CA LYS A 138 -13.27 13.36 -4.91
C LYS A 138 -13.02 12.75 -6.29
N VAL A 139 -11.93 13.14 -6.95
CA VAL A 139 -11.46 12.55 -8.20
C VAL A 139 -10.54 11.36 -7.85
N PRO A 140 -10.78 10.16 -8.40
CA PRO A 140 -9.90 9.03 -8.18
C PRO A 140 -8.53 9.24 -8.82
N VAL A 141 -7.48 8.86 -8.12
CA VAL A 141 -6.10 8.97 -8.55
C VAL A 141 -5.37 7.69 -8.17
N MET A 142 -4.69 7.06 -9.12
CA MET A 142 -3.76 5.96 -8.84
C MET A 142 -2.40 6.55 -8.48
N ILE A 143 -1.85 6.10 -7.36
CA ILE A 143 -0.49 6.41 -6.94
C ILE A 143 0.28 5.08 -6.91
N THR A 144 1.44 5.03 -7.57
CA THR A 144 2.36 3.89 -7.49
C THR A 144 3.68 4.34 -6.88
N ASN A 145 4.18 3.57 -5.92
CA ASN A 145 5.40 3.84 -5.18
C ASN A 145 6.20 2.56 -4.95
N PHE A 146 7.52 2.68 -4.81
CA PHE A 146 8.36 1.62 -4.26
C PHE A 146 8.44 1.77 -2.74
N GLN A 147 8.50 0.66 -2.02
CA GLN A 147 8.55 0.64 -0.56
C GLN A 147 9.68 -0.28 -0.09
N CYS A 148 10.57 0.24 0.76
CA CYS A 148 11.61 -0.57 1.38
C CYS A 148 11.02 -1.48 2.45
N VAL A 149 11.42 -2.75 2.42
CA VAL A 149 10.94 -3.75 3.36
C VAL A 149 11.65 -3.58 4.71
N VAL A 150 12.98 -3.43 4.66
CA VAL A 150 13.79 -3.05 5.81
C VAL A 150 13.80 -1.52 5.91
N PRO A 151 13.41 -0.92 7.04
CA PRO A 151 13.33 0.52 7.16
C PRO A 151 14.72 1.16 7.23
N TRP A 152 14.76 2.47 6.99
CA TRP A 152 15.99 3.27 7.11
C TRP A 152 16.56 3.32 8.54
N MET A 153 15.83 2.85 9.56
CA MET A 153 16.32 2.73 10.94
C MET A 153 16.95 1.35 11.25
N GLY A 154 16.97 0.44 10.28
CA GLY A 154 17.52 -0.91 10.44
C GLY A 154 16.49 -1.99 10.78
N GLU A 155 16.95 -3.23 10.83
CA GLU A 155 16.10 -4.43 10.90
C GLU A 155 15.30 -4.59 12.21
N ASP A 156 15.70 -3.90 13.27
CA ASP A 156 15.03 -3.92 14.58
C ASP A 156 13.82 -2.98 14.67
N HIS A 157 13.55 -2.21 13.61
CA HIS A 157 12.47 -1.23 13.58
C HIS A 157 11.39 -1.63 12.58
N VAL A 158 10.17 -1.15 12.82
CA VAL A 158 9.07 -1.24 11.86
C VAL A 158 8.84 0.10 11.18
N ASN A 159 8.42 0.07 9.91
CA ASN A 159 8.08 1.24 9.11
C ASN A 159 6.97 2.14 9.72
N THR A 160 6.32 1.73 10.81
CA THR A 160 5.21 2.43 11.46
C THR A 160 5.55 3.03 12.83
N HIS A 161 6.71 2.69 13.42
CA HIS A 161 7.08 3.09 14.78
C HIS A 161 8.57 3.44 14.87
N GLY A 162 8.93 4.61 14.36
CA GLY A 162 10.16 5.26 14.79
C GLY A 162 10.04 5.81 16.23
N PRO A 163 11.17 6.19 16.86
CA PRO A 163 11.20 6.79 18.21
C PRO A 163 10.40 8.10 18.31
N ARG A 164 10.03 8.70 17.17
CA ARG A 164 9.05 9.79 17.07
C ARG A 164 7.75 9.22 16.49
N ARG A 165 6.64 9.31 17.24
CA ARG A 165 5.27 8.79 16.96
C ARG A 165 4.58 9.28 15.66
N SER A 166 5.31 9.73 14.65
CA SER A 166 4.74 10.32 13.43
C SER A 166 5.69 10.17 12.22
N GLU A 167 6.10 8.95 11.89
CA GLU A 167 6.77 8.75 10.60
C GLU A 167 5.73 8.75 9.48
N HIS A 168 5.90 9.69 8.56
CA HIS A 168 5.04 9.90 7.41
C HIS A 168 5.41 8.93 6.28
N SER A 169 4.48 8.69 5.35
CA SER A 169 4.75 7.87 4.14
C SER A 169 5.95 8.36 3.32
N PHE A 170 6.31 9.65 3.44
CA PHE A 170 7.52 10.23 2.86
C PHE A 170 8.83 9.56 3.31
N ALA A 171 8.85 8.93 4.49
CA ALA A 171 10.03 8.25 5.03
C ALA A 171 10.08 6.75 4.69
N THR A 172 9.07 6.22 3.99
CA THR A 172 8.95 4.76 3.73
C THR A 172 8.74 4.41 2.27
N ARG A 173 8.43 5.40 1.41
CA ARG A 173 8.03 5.18 0.01
C ARG A 173 8.72 6.13 -0.95
N LEU A 174 9.10 5.62 -2.11
CA LEU A 174 9.65 6.36 -3.23
C LEU A 174 8.59 6.44 -4.32
N LEU A 175 8.15 7.66 -4.66
CA LEU A 175 7.11 7.87 -5.67
C LEU A 175 7.61 7.42 -7.04
N HIS A 176 6.80 6.65 -7.77
CA HIS A 176 7.01 6.37 -9.20
C HIS A 176 6.13 7.26 -10.06
N SER A 177 4.80 7.17 -9.88
CA SER A 177 3.86 7.93 -10.71
C SER A 177 2.54 8.19 -10.01
N ILE A 178 1.88 9.27 -10.45
CA ILE A 178 0.52 9.64 -10.07
C ILE A 178 -0.29 9.73 -11.35
N LEU A 179 -1.39 9.00 -11.46
CA LEU A 179 -2.24 8.95 -12.65
C LEU A 179 -3.72 9.21 -12.28
N PRO A 180 -4.32 10.31 -12.72
CA PRO A 180 -5.75 10.55 -12.53
C PRO A 180 -6.60 9.50 -13.26
N ALA A 181 -7.66 9.00 -12.64
CA ALA A 181 -8.55 8.02 -13.27
C ALA A 181 -9.26 8.55 -14.52
N SER A 182 -9.39 9.87 -14.66
CA SER A 182 -9.89 10.50 -15.88
C SER A 182 -8.99 10.26 -17.10
N CYS A 183 -7.73 9.91 -16.90
CA CYS A 183 -6.75 9.63 -17.95
C CYS A 183 -6.74 8.16 -18.37
N TYR A 184 -7.53 7.27 -17.74
CA TYR A 184 -7.54 5.86 -18.09
C TYR A 184 -8.18 5.62 -19.45
N ALA A 185 -7.36 5.26 -20.43
CA ALA A 185 -7.82 4.79 -21.72
C ALA A 185 -8.48 3.40 -21.59
N PRO A 186 -9.35 3.01 -22.56
CA PRO A 186 -10.03 1.72 -22.54
C PRO A 186 -9.07 0.53 -22.44
N ASN A 187 -9.58 -0.61 -21.95
CA ASN A 187 -8.83 -1.87 -21.83
C ASN A 187 -7.54 -1.74 -21.02
N ASP A 188 -7.50 -0.84 -20.03
CA ASP A 188 -6.36 -0.65 -19.11
C ASP A 188 -5.02 -0.31 -19.79
N ILE A 189 -5.01 0.11 -21.07
CA ILE A 189 -3.76 0.36 -21.83
C ILE A 189 -2.87 1.42 -21.16
N THR A 190 -3.47 2.44 -20.53
CA THR A 190 -2.71 3.46 -19.78
C THR A 190 -2.02 2.87 -18.55
N ILE A 191 -2.75 2.02 -17.81
CA ILE A 191 -2.26 1.40 -16.58
C ILE A 191 -1.17 0.38 -16.92
N ASP A 192 -1.38 -0.42 -17.97
CA ASP A 192 -0.37 -1.35 -18.47
C ASP A 192 0.89 -0.60 -18.91
N GLY A 193 0.79 0.53 -19.62
CA GLY A 193 1.97 1.31 -20.00
C GLY A 193 2.79 1.80 -18.79
N ILE A 194 2.13 2.25 -17.71
CA ILE A 194 2.82 2.61 -16.46
C ILE A 194 3.49 1.37 -15.84
N HIS A 195 2.78 0.25 -15.79
CA HIS A 195 3.32 -0.98 -15.21
C HIS A 195 4.42 -1.61 -16.06
N SER A 196 4.43 -1.42 -17.38
CA SER A 196 5.54 -1.82 -18.26
C SER A 196 6.80 -1.06 -17.91
N ALA A 197 6.71 0.28 -17.74
CA ALA A 197 7.86 1.07 -17.32
C ALA A 197 8.42 0.63 -15.96
N ILE A 198 7.55 0.31 -15.00
CA ILE A 198 7.95 -0.24 -13.69
C ILE A 198 8.60 -1.63 -13.86
N ALA A 199 8.00 -2.50 -14.66
CA ALA A 199 8.47 -3.86 -14.84
C ALA A 199 9.85 -3.89 -15.51
N GLU A 200 10.06 -3.08 -16.54
CA GLU A 200 11.35 -2.92 -17.22
C GLU A 200 12.46 -2.50 -16.24
N GLU A 201 12.19 -1.50 -15.39
CA GLU A 201 13.17 -1.07 -14.37
C GLU A 201 13.46 -2.15 -13.33
N LEU A 202 12.42 -2.81 -12.81
CA LEU A 202 12.59 -3.84 -11.79
C LEU A 202 13.32 -5.08 -12.34
N ILE A 203 13.10 -5.42 -13.61
CA ILE A 203 13.86 -6.47 -14.29
C ILE A 203 15.33 -6.04 -14.41
N GLU A 204 15.61 -4.83 -14.91
CA GLU A 204 16.98 -4.34 -15.09
C GLU A 204 17.75 -4.28 -13.76
N LEU A 205 17.14 -3.72 -12.72
CA LEU A 205 17.72 -3.63 -11.39
C LEU A 205 17.84 -4.99 -10.70
N PHE A 206 16.98 -5.95 -11.04
CA PHE A 206 17.15 -7.32 -10.59
C PHE A 206 18.30 -7.98 -11.33
N GLU A 207 18.32 -8.04 -12.66
CA GLU A 207 19.34 -8.79 -13.43
C GLU A 207 20.73 -8.17 -13.30
N ASN A 208 20.85 -6.88 -13.62
CA ASN A 208 22.12 -6.20 -13.84
C ASN A 208 22.51 -5.32 -12.65
N GLY A 209 21.54 -4.89 -11.86
CA GLY A 209 21.76 -4.00 -10.72
C GLY A 209 22.11 -2.57 -11.16
N LEU A 210 22.44 -1.74 -10.17
CA LEU A 210 22.87 -0.36 -10.36
C LEU A 210 24.23 -0.17 -9.72
N THR A 211 25.21 0.25 -10.53
CA THR A 211 26.53 0.66 -10.04
C THR A 211 26.54 2.15 -9.76
N VAL A 212 26.95 2.52 -8.55
CA VAL A 212 27.13 3.91 -8.12
C VAL A 212 28.56 4.15 -7.66
N GLN A 213 29.05 5.37 -7.88
CA GLN A 213 30.34 5.84 -7.38
C GLN A 213 30.15 6.50 -6.01
N VAL A 214 30.95 6.10 -5.03
CA VAL A 214 30.96 6.68 -3.68
C VAL A 214 32.41 6.93 -3.28
N GLY A 215 32.84 8.18 -3.41
CA GLY A 215 34.26 8.54 -3.35
C GLY A 215 35.02 7.78 -4.45
N ASP A 216 36.08 7.06 -4.07
CA ASP A 216 36.92 6.28 -5.00
C ASP A 216 36.42 4.83 -5.22
N LYS A 217 35.26 4.47 -4.66
CA LYS A 217 34.73 3.10 -4.72
C LYS A 217 33.50 3.00 -5.61
N GLN A 218 33.43 1.91 -6.37
CA GLN A 218 32.24 1.49 -7.08
C GLN A 218 31.50 0.41 -6.29
N ILE A 219 30.20 0.59 -6.15
CA ILE A 219 29.33 -0.37 -5.47
C ILE A 219 28.16 -0.69 -6.40
N THR A 220 27.94 -1.97 -6.65
CA THR A 220 26.79 -2.47 -7.40
C THR A 220 25.78 -3.04 -6.42
N VAL A 221 24.56 -2.50 -6.44
CA VAL A 221 23.42 -3.01 -5.68
C VAL A 221 22.32 -3.49 -6.62
N PHE A 222 21.58 -4.50 -6.19
CA PHE A 222 20.48 -5.08 -6.94
C PHE A 222 19.16 -4.79 -6.22
N VAL A 223 18.04 -5.00 -6.90
CA VAL A 223 16.70 -4.88 -6.31
C VAL A 223 15.92 -6.15 -6.58
N ALA A 224 15.18 -6.64 -5.58
CA ALA A 224 14.22 -7.73 -5.77
C ALA A 224 12.83 -7.33 -5.27
N LEU A 225 11.83 -7.51 -6.12
CA LEU A 225 10.42 -7.30 -5.81
C LEU A 225 9.89 -8.50 -5.03
N ILE A 226 9.69 -8.37 -3.72
CA ILE A 226 9.17 -9.46 -2.89
C ILE A 226 7.64 -9.52 -2.86
N ALA A 227 6.97 -8.38 -3.07
CA ALA A 227 5.52 -8.29 -3.08
C ALA A 227 5.02 -7.01 -3.76
N THR A 228 3.80 -7.05 -4.29
CA THR A 228 3.03 -5.86 -4.65
C THR A 228 1.85 -5.73 -3.71
N LYS A 229 1.74 -4.57 -3.06
CA LYS A 229 0.74 -4.25 -2.05
C LYS A 229 -0.21 -3.18 -2.57
N GLY A 230 -1.47 -3.23 -2.17
CA GLY A 230 -2.40 -2.14 -2.50
C GLY A 230 -3.84 -2.43 -2.17
N ASP A 231 -4.69 -1.42 -2.38
CA ASP A 231 -6.12 -1.61 -2.29
C ASP A 231 -6.61 -2.59 -3.38
N TRP A 232 -7.75 -3.24 -3.12
CA TRP A 232 -8.26 -4.29 -3.99
C TRP A 232 -8.48 -3.83 -5.45
N PRO A 233 -9.06 -2.64 -5.69
CA PRO A 233 -9.18 -2.08 -7.04
C PRO A 233 -7.85 -1.98 -7.78
N TYR A 234 -6.79 -1.47 -7.13
CA TYR A 234 -5.47 -1.37 -7.73
C TYR A 234 -4.92 -2.74 -8.10
N VAL A 235 -4.80 -3.68 -7.14
CA VAL A 235 -4.14 -4.97 -7.40
C VAL A 235 -4.89 -5.78 -8.46
N ARG A 236 -6.23 -5.66 -8.51
CA ARG A 236 -7.05 -6.29 -9.56
C ARG A 236 -6.70 -5.77 -10.94
N LYS A 237 -6.56 -4.45 -11.13
CA LYS A 237 -6.19 -3.85 -12.42
C LYS A 237 -4.73 -4.14 -12.74
N ALA A 238 -3.85 -3.95 -11.78
CA ALA A 238 -2.41 -4.10 -11.95
C ALA A 238 -2.00 -5.50 -12.41
N TYR A 239 -2.68 -6.55 -11.94
CA TYR A 239 -2.38 -7.94 -12.28
C TYR A 239 -3.38 -8.60 -13.23
N HIS A 240 -4.36 -7.85 -13.75
CA HIS A 240 -5.48 -8.40 -14.52
C HIS A 240 -6.16 -9.56 -13.80
N LEU A 241 -6.52 -9.38 -12.52
CA LEU A 241 -7.16 -10.43 -11.74
C LEU A 241 -8.62 -10.65 -12.19
N GLN A 242 -9.01 -11.92 -12.31
CA GLN A 242 -10.38 -12.33 -12.58
C GLN A 242 -11.26 -12.33 -11.32
N THR A 243 -10.64 -12.31 -10.13
CA THR A 243 -11.31 -12.21 -8.83
C THR A 243 -11.65 -10.77 -8.45
N GLY A 244 -12.56 -10.60 -7.50
CA GLY A 244 -12.94 -9.32 -6.91
C GLY A 244 -14.41 -9.27 -6.50
N PHE A 245 -14.86 -8.17 -5.91
CA PHE A 245 -16.21 -8.03 -5.32
C PHE A 245 -17.40 -8.33 -6.25
N ALA A 246 -17.21 -8.27 -7.57
CA ALA A 246 -18.24 -8.58 -8.56
C ALA A 246 -18.10 -9.98 -9.18
N SER A 247 -17.14 -10.77 -8.70
CA SER A 247 -16.85 -12.12 -9.18
C SER A 247 -17.33 -13.14 -8.15
N THR A 248 -17.72 -14.35 -8.59
CA THR A 248 -18.11 -15.46 -7.70
C THR A 248 -16.99 -15.78 -6.71
N ARG A 249 -15.75 -15.91 -7.20
CA ARG A 249 -14.56 -15.95 -6.36
C ARG A 249 -14.04 -14.54 -6.10
N ILE A 250 -14.23 -14.07 -4.88
CA ILE A 250 -13.86 -12.70 -4.47
C ILE A 250 -12.34 -12.59 -4.25
N CYS A 251 -11.75 -13.52 -3.50
CA CYS A 251 -10.35 -13.47 -3.11
C CYS A 251 -9.45 -14.16 -4.14
N HIS A 252 -8.31 -13.56 -4.53
CA HIS A 252 -7.30 -14.27 -5.33
C HIS A 252 -6.40 -15.19 -4.51
N LEU A 253 -6.36 -15.01 -3.19
CA LEU A 253 -5.52 -15.79 -2.27
C LEU A 253 -6.22 -17.02 -1.71
N CYS A 254 -7.55 -17.12 -1.86
CA CYS A 254 -8.29 -18.28 -1.40
C CYS A 254 -9.12 -18.91 -2.53
N PRO A 255 -9.40 -20.22 -2.42
CA PRO A 255 -10.12 -20.98 -3.44
C PRO A 255 -11.64 -20.78 -3.34
N GLY A 256 -12.13 -20.33 -2.18
CA GLY A 256 -13.55 -20.33 -1.86
C GLY A 256 -14.33 -19.19 -2.49
N ASP A 257 -15.56 -19.49 -2.88
CA ASP A 257 -16.60 -18.56 -3.29
C ASP A 257 -17.62 -18.29 -2.16
N GLU A 258 -17.74 -19.20 -1.19
CA GLU A 258 -18.55 -19.03 0.03
C GLU A 258 -17.82 -18.27 1.14
N TRP A 259 -17.54 -16.99 0.90
CA TRP A 259 -16.79 -16.14 1.84
C TRP A 259 -17.50 -15.89 3.19
N TRP A 260 -18.80 -16.17 3.29
CA TRP A 260 -19.60 -15.96 4.51
C TRP A 260 -19.53 -17.14 5.49
N ASP A 261 -19.12 -18.33 5.04
CA ASP A 261 -19.00 -19.49 5.93
C ASP A 261 -17.62 -19.52 6.60
N CYS A 262 -17.58 -19.07 7.85
CA CYS A 262 -16.39 -19.10 8.70
C CYS A 262 -16.33 -20.36 9.60
N GLY A 263 -17.30 -21.26 9.48
CA GLY A 263 -17.44 -22.45 10.31
C GLY A 263 -16.30 -23.46 10.13
N PRO A 264 -16.13 -24.43 11.04
CA PRO A 264 -15.07 -25.43 10.97
C PRO A 264 -15.11 -26.28 9.69
N ALA A 265 -16.30 -26.51 9.15
CA ALA A 265 -16.54 -27.30 7.94
C ALA A 265 -16.51 -26.45 6.65
N SER A 266 -16.17 -25.16 6.74
CA SER A 266 -16.25 -24.30 5.56
C SER A 266 -15.27 -24.71 4.49
N GLN A 267 -15.63 -24.44 3.23
CA GLN A 267 -14.78 -24.73 2.08
C GLN A 267 -13.37 -24.14 2.25
N LEU A 268 -13.26 -22.95 2.83
CA LEU A 268 -11.96 -22.30 3.06
C LEU A 268 -11.06 -23.05 4.04
N ARG A 269 -11.64 -23.71 5.06
CA ARG A 269 -10.87 -24.47 6.07
C ARG A 269 -10.58 -25.91 5.66
N THR A 270 -11.44 -26.46 4.82
CA THR A 270 -11.38 -27.86 4.37
C THR A 270 -10.75 -28.02 2.99
N TYR A 271 -10.41 -26.92 2.31
CA TYR A 271 -9.85 -26.99 0.97
C TYR A 271 -8.46 -27.62 0.96
N GLU A 272 -8.35 -28.75 0.28
CA GLU A 272 -7.10 -29.43 -0.05
C GLU A 272 -6.84 -29.26 -1.55
N GLY A 273 -5.80 -28.51 -1.92
CA GLY A 273 -5.44 -28.32 -3.32
C GLY A 273 -4.65 -27.05 -3.60
N ALA A 274 -4.25 -26.88 -4.87
CA ALA A 274 -3.65 -25.64 -5.34
C ALA A 274 -4.74 -24.63 -5.70
N ASN A 275 -4.66 -23.43 -5.14
CA ASN A 275 -5.60 -22.35 -5.45
C ASN A 275 -5.62 -22.07 -6.97
N PRO A 276 -6.80 -22.03 -7.63
CA PRO A 276 -6.87 -21.79 -9.06
C PRO A 276 -6.22 -20.47 -9.46
N SER A 277 -5.64 -20.40 -10.66
CA SER A 277 -5.02 -19.16 -11.17
C SER A 277 -6.01 -17.98 -11.07
N PRO A 278 -5.62 -16.84 -10.48
CA PRO A 278 -6.49 -15.68 -10.38
C PRO A 278 -6.33 -14.71 -11.56
N PHE A 279 -5.50 -15.03 -12.54
CA PHE A 279 -5.23 -14.14 -13.67
C PHE A 279 -6.24 -14.32 -14.80
N LYS A 280 -6.63 -13.21 -15.42
CA LYS A 280 -7.29 -13.22 -16.74
C LYS A 280 -6.32 -13.70 -17.82
N ARG A 281 -6.85 -14.00 -19.00
CA ARG A 281 -6.07 -14.33 -20.20
C ARG A 281 -5.11 -13.20 -20.61
N LYS A 282 -5.50 -11.94 -20.39
CA LYS A 282 -4.66 -10.77 -20.65
C LYS A 282 -3.46 -10.78 -19.69
N PHE A 283 -2.26 -10.69 -20.25
CA PHE A 283 -1.03 -10.65 -19.48
C PHE A 283 -0.83 -9.27 -18.84
N SER A 284 -0.39 -9.23 -17.58
CA SER A 284 -0.03 -8.00 -16.89
C SER A 284 1.48 -7.80 -16.97
N PRO A 285 1.96 -6.58 -17.27
CA PRO A 285 3.40 -6.30 -17.27
C PRO A 285 4.09 -6.63 -15.95
N LEU A 286 3.44 -6.42 -14.80
CA LEU A 286 4.05 -6.75 -13.49
C LEU A 286 4.30 -8.25 -13.29
N ARG A 287 3.69 -9.12 -14.10
CA ARG A 287 3.93 -10.57 -14.05
C ARG A 287 5.24 -10.98 -14.73
N SER A 288 5.91 -10.10 -15.49
CA SER A 288 7.23 -10.37 -16.05
C SER A 288 8.38 -10.11 -15.08
N VAL A 289 8.14 -9.34 -14.02
CA VAL A 289 9.13 -9.10 -12.97
C VAL A 289 9.48 -10.42 -12.27
N PRO A 290 10.77 -10.71 -11.97
CA PRO A 290 11.15 -11.87 -11.19
C PRO A 290 10.36 -11.91 -9.88
N GLY A 291 9.61 -12.99 -9.69
CA GLY A 291 8.68 -13.21 -8.59
C GLY A 291 7.24 -12.71 -8.85
N GLY A 292 7.03 -11.76 -9.75
CA GLY A 292 5.75 -11.07 -9.95
C GLY A 292 4.58 -11.95 -10.44
N ALA A 293 4.85 -13.13 -11.00
CA ALA A 293 3.81 -14.03 -11.46
C ALA A 293 3.13 -14.86 -10.34
N ASN A 294 3.68 -14.87 -9.12
CA ASN A 294 3.10 -15.64 -8.01
C ASN A 294 1.96 -14.86 -7.34
N PRO A 295 0.71 -15.38 -7.34
CA PRO A 295 -0.42 -14.75 -6.68
C PRO A 295 -0.21 -14.41 -5.21
N ASN A 296 0.55 -15.23 -4.48
CA ASN A 296 0.82 -15.03 -3.06
C ASN A 296 1.73 -13.83 -2.78
N ARG A 297 2.30 -13.20 -3.81
CA ARG A 297 3.06 -11.94 -3.68
C ARG A 297 2.20 -10.72 -3.97
N ILE A 298 0.96 -10.91 -4.41
CA ILE A 298 -0.02 -9.84 -4.64
C ILE A 298 -0.82 -9.70 -3.34
N GLN A 299 -0.47 -8.71 -2.54
CA GLN A 299 -0.92 -8.58 -1.16
C GLN A 299 -1.95 -7.46 -1.02
N PRO A 300 -3.20 -7.75 -0.63
CA PRO A 300 -4.16 -6.72 -0.27
C PRO A 300 -3.62 -5.88 0.89
N ASP A 301 -3.82 -4.57 0.82
CA ASP A 301 -3.45 -3.70 1.94
C ASP A 301 -4.34 -3.96 3.16
N ILE A 302 -3.70 -4.25 4.29
CA ILE A 302 -4.38 -4.57 5.56
C ILE A 302 -5.23 -3.40 6.04
N MET A 303 -4.80 -2.15 5.81
CA MET A 303 -5.59 -0.99 6.22
C MET A 303 -6.91 -0.94 5.46
N HIS A 304 -6.91 -1.21 4.15
CA HIS A 304 -8.14 -1.31 3.37
C HIS A 304 -8.99 -2.54 3.71
N CYS A 305 -8.38 -3.70 3.96
CA CYS A 305 -9.12 -4.92 4.25
C CYS A 305 -9.71 -4.95 5.68
N MET A 306 -8.96 -4.49 6.68
CA MET A 306 -9.36 -4.54 8.09
C MET A 306 -9.87 -3.20 8.60
N ASN A 307 -9.03 -2.15 8.59
CA ASN A 307 -9.38 -0.87 9.24
C ASN A 307 -10.51 -0.12 8.54
N LEU A 308 -10.55 -0.14 7.20
CA LEU A 308 -11.59 0.50 6.39
C LEU A 308 -12.64 -0.49 5.85
N GLY A 309 -12.32 -1.77 5.88
CA GLY A 309 -13.13 -2.87 5.36
C GLY A 309 -13.82 -3.66 6.47
N PHE A 310 -13.66 -4.99 6.43
CA PHE A 310 -14.40 -5.93 7.27
C PHE A 310 -14.24 -5.69 8.77
N GLY A 311 -13.05 -5.30 9.24
CA GLY A 311 -12.81 -5.05 10.66
C GLY A 311 -13.67 -3.91 11.21
N LYS A 312 -13.88 -2.85 10.41
CA LYS A 312 -14.81 -1.77 10.74
C LYS A 312 -16.25 -2.27 10.83
N ASP A 313 -16.69 -3.06 9.85
CA ASP A 313 -18.05 -3.59 9.79
C ASP A 313 -18.34 -4.57 10.94
N LEU A 314 -17.34 -5.38 11.32
CA LEU A 314 -17.41 -6.27 12.48
C LEU A 314 -17.57 -5.48 13.78
N CYS A 315 -16.78 -4.43 13.98
CA CYS A 315 -16.90 -3.55 15.16
C CYS A 315 -18.27 -2.87 15.22
N ALA A 316 -18.72 -2.30 14.10
CA ALA A 316 -20.02 -1.65 14.00
C ALA A 316 -21.18 -2.61 14.31
N SER A 317 -21.15 -3.81 13.72
CA SER A 317 -22.18 -4.84 13.92
C SER A 317 -22.20 -5.34 15.36
N SER A 318 -21.03 -5.50 15.98
CA SER A 318 -20.93 -5.92 17.39
C SER A 318 -21.50 -4.86 18.33
N ILE A 319 -21.19 -3.58 18.12
CA ILE A 319 -21.74 -2.49 18.93
C ILE A 319 -23.27 -2.42 18.78
N LEU A 320 -23.79 -2.57 17.57
CA LEU A 320 -25.23 -2.57 17.33
C LEU A 320 -25.93 -3.79 17.94
N LEU A 321 -25.29 -4.96 17.89
CA LEU A 321 -25.79 -6.16 18.57
C LEU A 321 -25.89 -5.92 20.08
N LEU A 322 -24.86 -5.35 20.70
CA LEU A 322 -24.86 -5.00 22.12
C LEU A 322 -25.96 -3.96 22.46
N CYS A 323 -26.23 -3.00 21.58
CA CYS A 323 -27.38 -2.10 21.72
C CYS A 323 -28.70 -2.88 21.73
N CYS A 324 -28.89 -3.80 20.78
CA CYS A 324 -30.09 -4.64 20.69
C CYS A 324 -30.25 -5.58 21.90
N LEU A 325 -29.15 -6.02 22.51
CA LEU A 325 -29.15 -6.85 23.71
C LEU A 325 -29.39 -6.03 25.00
N GLY A 326 -29.43 -4.69 24.90
CA GLY A 326 -29.66 -3.81 26.06
C GLY A 326 -28.43 -3.60 26.94
N GLU A 327 -27.23 -3.92 26.46
CA GLU A 327 -25.98 -3.76 27.20
C GLU A 327 -25.60 -2.28 27.41
N PHE A 328 -26.09 -1.41 26.53
CA PHE A 328 -25.96 0.04 26.65
C PHE A 328 -27.29 0.66 27.11
N PRO A 329 -27.30 1.49 28.17
CA PRO A 329 -28.48 2.22 28.59
C PRO A 329 -29.05 3.12 27.50
N GLY A 330 -30.37 3.17 27.39
CA GLY A 330 -31.07 4.09 26.50
C GLY A 330 -32.37 3.53 25.95
N SER A 331 -33.34 4.42 25.67
CA SER A 331 -34.64 4.06 25.10
C SER A 331 -34.63 3.99 23.56
N SER A 332 -33.51 4.38 22.93
CA SER A 332 -33.32 4.36 21.48
C SER A 332 -31.91 3.92 21.11
N ILE A 333 -31.73 3.35 19.91
CA ILE A 333 -30.41 3.02 19.34
C ILE A 333 -29.46 4.23 19.42
N LYS A 334 -29.96 5.44 19.17
CA LYS A 334 -29.14 6.66 19.23
C LYS A 334 -28.57 6.88 20.63
N THR A 335 -29.43 6.87 21.65
CA THR A 335 -29.00 7.07 23.05
C THR A 335 -28.06 5.96 23.52
N GLN A 336 -28.28 4.72 23.05
CA GLN A 336 -27.40 3.58 23.34
C GLN A 336 -26.02 3.73 22.68
N LEU A 337 -25.97 4.22 21.43
CA LEU A 337 -24.71 4.50 20.74
C LEU A 337 -23.94 5.67 21.37
N ASP A 338 -24.65 6.69 21.85
CA ASP A 338 -24.04 7.82 22.59
C ASP A 338 -23.39 7.31 23.88
N ASP A 339 -24.06 6.43 24.63
CA ASP A 339 -23.50 5.79 25.82
C ASP A 339 -22.29 4.91 25.48
N ALA A 340 -22.42 4.03 24.48
CA ALA A 340 -21.32 3.18 24.02
C ALA A 340 -20.08 4.00 23.61
N TYR A 341 -20.29 5.14 22.93
CA TYR A 341 -19.20 6.05 22.58
C TYR A 341 -18.56 6.68 23.82
N ASN A 342 -19.36 7.11 24.79
CA ASN A 342 -18.85 7.69 26.04
C ASN A 342 -18.00 6.69 26.82
N GLN A 343 -18.45 5.43 26.91
CA GLN A 343 -17.68 4.34 27.53
C GLN A 343 -16.35 4.11 26.79
N PHE A 344 -16.39 3.97 25.46
CA PHE A 344 -15.20 3.82 24.63
C PHE A 344 -14.22 4.99 24.79
N HIS A 345 -14.72 6.22 24.77
CA HIS A 345 -13.90 7.42 24.91
C HIS A 345 -13.31 7.56 26.32
N SER A 346 -14.05 7.17 27.36
CA SER A 346 -13.54 7.07 28.73
C SER A 346 -12.39 6.07 28.82
N TRP A 347 -12.57 4.86 28.25
CA TRP A 347 -11.52 3.86 28.17
C TRP A 347 -10.27 4.36 27.42
N CYS A 348 -10.46 5.09 26.31
CA CYS A 348 -9.34 5.70 25.57
C CYS A 348 -8.53 6.62 26.48
N ARG A 349 -9.20 7.53 27.22
CA ARG A 349 -8.53 8.44 28.15
C ARG A 349 -7.79 7.71 29.26
N GLN A 350 -8.43 6.72 29.88
CA GLN A 350 -7.83 5.92 30.95
C GLN A 350 -6.60 5.13 30.48
N SER A 351 -6.65 4.61 29.25
CA SER A 351 -5.58 3.81 28.65
C SER A 351 -4.51 4.64 27.93
N GLY A 352 -4.60 5.97 27.98
CA GLY A 352 -3.69 6.87 27.25
C GLY A 352 -3.74 6.69 25.72
N LYS A 353 -4.88 6.25 25.19
CA LYS A 353 -5.15 6.08 23.75
C LYS A 353 -5.94 7.26 23.21
N THR A 354 -5.76 7.55 21.93
CA THR A 354 -6.48 8.60 21.20
C THR A 354 -7.25 8.00 20.04
N SER A 355 -8.48 8.47 19.82
CA SER A 355 -9.30 8.08 18.67
C SER A 355 -9.62 9.29 17.81
N SER A 356 -9.67 9.08 16.49
CA SER A 356 -10.16 10.09 15.53
C SER A 356 -11.70 10.08 15.41
N LEU A 357 -12.37 9.08 15.99
CA LEU A 357 -13.82 8.99 16.01
C LEU A 357 -14.42 10.01 16.98
N LYS A 358 -15.40 10.78 16.50
CA LYS A 358 -16.08 11.83 17.26
C LYS A 358 -17.38 11.39 17.92
N CYS A 359 -18.00 10.32 17.41
CA CYS A 359 -19.25 9.74 17.89
C CYS A 359 -19.43 8.35 17.27
N PHE A 360 -20.35 7.56 17.83
CA PHE A 360 -20.91 6.37 17.18
C PHE A 360 -22.26 6.71 16.57
N GLU A 361 -22.40 6.52 15.28
CA GLU A 361 -23.63 6.79 14.53
C GLU A 361 -23.83 5.73 13.47
N LEU A 362 -25.08 5.40 13.14
CA LEU A 362 -25.43 4.50 12.04
C LEU A 362 -24.76 4.92 10.72
N LYS A 363 -24.70 6.23 10.46
CA LYS A 363 -24.00 6.80 9.30
C LYS A 363 -22.49 6.51 9.34
N THR A 364 -21.86 6.69 10.49
CA THR A 364 -20.43 6.38 10.70
C THR A 364 -20.16 4.89 10.48
N PHE A 365 -21.11 4.04 10.86
CA PHE A 365 -21.10 2.59 10.69
C PHE A 365 -21.54 2.12 9.30
N LYS A 366 -21.92 3.04 8.39
CA LYS A 366 -22.44 2.72 7.04
C LYS A 366 -23.66 1.78 7.05
N VAL A 367 -24.45 1.81 8.11
CA VAL A 367 -25.68 1.03 8.23
C VAL A 367 -26.83 1.82 7.61
N THR A 368 -27.36 1.33 6.48
CA THR A 368 -28.37 2.02 5.65
C THR A 368 -29.81 1.69 6.01
N SER A 369 -30.06 0.59 6.74
CA SER A 369 -31.36 0.23 7.28
C SER A 369 -31.27 0.06 8.80
N GLN A 370 -32.30 0.51 9.53
CA GLN A 370 -32.41 0.14 10.95
C GLN A 370 -32.48 -1.38 11.03
N PRO A 371 -31.67 -2.05 11.86
CA PRO A 371 -31.90 -3.44 12.20
C PRO A 371 -33.32 -3.51 12.74
N GLY A 372 -34.22 -4.22 12.04
CA GLY A 372 -35.58 -4.37 12.53
C GLY A 372 -35.51 -4.99 13.92
N CYS A 373 -36.19 -4.40 14.90
CA CYS A 373 -36.33 -4.94 16.26
C CYS A 373 -37.01 -6.34 16.31
N GLY A 374 -37.27 -6.97 15.16
CA GLY A 374 -37.72 -8.35 15.00
C GLY A 374 -36.62 -9.36 14.66
N PHE A 375 -35.36 -8.94 14.48
CA PHE A 375 -34.23 -9.88 14.49
C PHE A 375 -33.95 -10.28 15.94
N ALA A 376 -34.78 -11.17 16.48
CA ALA A 376 -34.25 -12.24 17.29
C ALA A 376 -33.62 -13.21 16.30
N PRO A 377 -32.29 -13.21 16.07
CA PRO A 377 -31.74 -14.38 15.44
C PRO A 377 -32.04 -15.50 16.42
N LYS A 378 -32.67 -16.57 15.94
CA LYS A 378 -32.59 -17.87 16.62
C LYS A 378 -31.12 -18.32 16.58
N PHE A 379 -30.22 -17.63 17.27
CA PHE A 379 -28.97 -18.20 17.73
C PHE A 379 -29.36 -19.13 18.88
N GLN A 380 -29.86 -20.33 18.52
CA GLN A 380 -29.67 -21.46 19.40
C GLN A 380 -28.16 -21.72 19.41
N ILE A 381 -27.48 -21.12 20.38
CA ILE A 381 -26.24 -21.69 20.90
C ILE A 381 -26.68 -23.04 21.48
N ARG A 382 -26.57 -24.11 20.70
CA ARG A 382 -26.58 -25.45 21.26
C ARG A 382 -25.35 -25.52 22.16
N ALA A 383 -25.61 -25.65 23.46
CA ALA A 383 -24.61 -25.95 24.47
C ALA A 383 -23.86 -27.25 24.15
#